data_AF-A0A967SMC2-F1
#
_entry.id   AF-A0A967SMC2-F1
#
_cell.length_a   1.000
_cell.length_b   1.000
_cell.length_c   1.000
_cell.angle_alpha   90.00
_cell.angle_beta   90.00
_cell.angle_gamma   90.00
#
_symmetry.space_group_name_H-M   'P 1'
#
loop_
_entity.id
_entity.type
_entity.pdbx_description
1 polymer ?
#
loop_
_entity_poly.entity_id
_entity_poly.type
_entity_poly.pdbx_seq_one_letter_code
_entity_poly.pdbx_strand_id
1 'polypeptide(L)'
;MPLHHDGRGLGPFSRPVTTSSPEAQLYFDQGIQLLYAFDPRAAARSFREAWKLDPTCAMCYFGEAWAWGPYLNGPMTAADAPRAHAAIQKAVDLSE
;
A
#
# COMPACT_ATOMS: atom_id res chain seq x y z
N MET A 1 6.36 9.81 -4.86
CA MET A 1 6.86 9.14 -6.08
C MET A 1 5.72 9.22 -7.06
N PRO A 2 5.88 9.84 -8.24
CA PRO A 2 4.81 9.88 -9.21
C PRO A 2 4.40 8.43 -9.53
N LEU A 3 3.11 8.15 -9.70
CA LEU A 3 2.68 6.94 -10.39
C LEU A 3 3.51 6.81 -11.66
N HIS A 4 3.84 5.59 -12.07
CA HIS A 4 3.99 5.39 -13.51
C HIS A 4 2.58 5.55 -14.06
N HIS A 5 2.20 6.79 -14.40
CA HIS A 5 0.83 7.27 -14.55
C HIS A 5 0.00 6.53 -15.63
N ASP A 6 0.63 5.62 -16.36
CA ASP A 6 0.05 4.80 -17.41
C ASP A 6 0.11 3.28 -17.11
N GLY A 7 0.62 2.86 -15.95
CA GLY A 7 0.81 1.45 -15.59
C GLY A 7 1.91 0.72 -16.40
N ARG A 8 2.69 1.42 -17.23
CA ARG A 8 3.58 0.78 -18.22
C ARG A 8 4.97 0.43 -17.69
N GLY A 9 5.32 0.85 -16.48
CA GLY A 9 6.63 0.56 -15.86
C GLY A 9 6.71 -0.76 -15.08
N LEU A 10 5.59 -1.24 -14.56
CA LEU A 10 5.54 -2.36 -13.60
C LEU A 10 4.68 -3.55 -14.08
N GLY A 11 4.03 -3.41 -15.24
CA GLY A 11 3.18 -4.43 -15.83
C GLY A 11 1.69 -4.30 -15.46
N PRO A 12 0.83 -5.17 -16.02
CA PRO A 12 -0.63 -5.01 -15.99
C PRO A 12 -1.30 -5.59 -14.73
N PHE A 13 -0.54 -5.84 -13.66
CA PHE A 13 -1.12 -6.44 -12.46
C PHE A 13 -2.16 -5.49 -11.84
N SER A 14 -3.33 -6.03 -11.49
CA SER A 14 -4.33 -5.32 -10.70
C SER A 14 -5.04 -6.26 -9.74
N ARG A 15 -5.36 -5.76 -8.55
CA ARG A 15 -6.21 -6.42 -7.57
C ARG A 15 -7.31 -5.44 -7.15
N PRO A 16 -8.55 -5.61 -7.63
CA PRO A 16 -9.64 -4.73 -7.24
C PRO A 16 -9.84 -4.68 -5.73
N VAL A 17 -9.98 -3.47 -5.20
CA VAL A 17 -10.35 -3.20 -3.81
C VAL A 17 -11.54 -2.25 -3.75
N THR A 18 -12.21 -2.17 -2.60
CA THR A 18 -13.28 -1.20 -2.39
C THR A 18 -12.67 0.21 -2.30
N THR A 19 -12.78 0.96 -3.39
CA THR A 19 -12.43 2.38 -3.49
C THR A 19 -13.27 3.03 -4.57
N SER A 20 -13.61 4.31 -4.41
CA SER A 20 -14.26 5.11 -5.46
C SER A 20 -13.26 5.92 -6.30
N SER A 21 -11.98 5.90 -5.96
CA SER A 21 -10.93 6.63 -6.68
C SER A 21 -10.16 5.68 -7.62
N PRO A 22 -10.25 5.87 -8.95
CA PRO A 22 -9.43 5.13 -9.90
C PRO A 22 -7.93 5.31 -9.64
N GLU A 23 -7.51 6.50 -9.22
CA GLU A 23 -6.12 6.80 -8.89
C GLU A 23 -5.67 6.07 -7.61
N ALA A 24 -6.53 5.95 -6.59
CA ALA A 24 -6.23 5.16 -5.41
C ALA A 24 -6.04 3.67 -5.76
N GLN A 25 -6.89 3.12 -6.65
CA GLN A 25 -6.72 1.76 -7.17
C GLN A 25 -5.37 1.59 -7.88
N LEU A 26 -4.94 2.55 -8.70
CA LEU A 26 -3.64 2.50 -9.38
C LEU A 26 -2.46 2.51 -8.39
N TYR A 27 -2.53 3.34 -7.34
CA TYR A 27 -1.50 3.36 -6.31
C TYR A 27 -1.49 2.09 -5.45
N PHE A 28 -2.65 1.50 -5.17
CA PHE A 28 -2.76 0.22 -4.47
C PHE A 28 -2.11 -0.91 -5.29
N ASP A 29 -2.42 -0.97 -6.58
CA ASP A 29 -1.84 -1.95 -7.50
C ASP A 29 -0.32 -1.78 -7.61
N GLN A 30 0.17 -0.54 -7.75
CA GLN A 30 1.60 -0.22 -7.72
C GLN A 30 2.26 -0.68 -6.42
N GLY A 31 1.59 -0.50 -5.27
CA GLY A 31 2.09 -0.95 -3.97
C GLY A 31 2.32 -2.47 -3.91
N ILE A 32 1.37 -3.27 -4.41
CA ILE A 32 1.53 -4.73 -4.48
C ILE A 32 2.69 -5.12 -5.41
N GLN A 33 2.76 -4.51 -6.59
CA GLN A 33 3.82 -4.79 -7.56
C GLN A 33 5.20 -4.50 -6.96
N LEU A 34 5.35 -3.42 -6.20
CA LEU A 34 6.60 -3.06 -5.52
C LEU A 34 6.94 -4.02 -4.38
N LEU A 35 5.95 -4.54 -3.63
CA LEU A 35 6.20 -5.62 -2.67
C LEU A 35 6.71 -6.89 -3.34
N TYR A 36 6.11 -7.27 -4.47
CA TYR A 36 6.57 -8.41 -5.25
C TYR A 36 7.94 -8.19 -5.90
N ALA A 37 8.32 -6.93 -6.14
CA ALA A 37 9.65 -6.53 -6.57
C ALA A 37 10.65 -6.35 -5.42
N PHE A 38 10.28 -6.68 -4.18
CA PHE A 38 11.11 -6.56 -2.97
C PHE A 38 11.52 -5.11 -2.60
N ASP A 39 10.71 -4.11 -2.94
CA ASP A 39 10.86 -2.72 -2.48
C ASP A 39 9.72 -2.31 -1.53
N PRO A 40 9.76 -2.73 -0.24
CA PRO A 40 8.72 -2.41 0.74
C PRO A 40 8.61 -0.91 1.03
N ARG A 41 9.72 -0.15 0.93
CA ARG A 41 9.70 1.28 1.22
C ARG A 41 8.97 2.05 0.12
N ALA A 42 9.17 1.68 -1.14
CA ALA A 42 8.41 2.26 -2.24
C ALA A 42 6.95 1.82 -2.18
N ALA A 43 6.68 0.55 -1.88
CA ALA A 43 5.32 0.06 -1.71
C ALA A 43 4.55 0.83 -0.64
N ALA A 44 5.14 1.03 0.54
CA ALA A 44 4.52 1.79 1.62
C ALA A 44 4.17 3.23 1.21
N ARG A 45 5.03 3.88 0.41
CA ARG A 45 4.74 5.21 -0.15
C ARG A 45 3.57 5.16 -1.14
N SER A 46 3.49 4.14 -1.99
CA SER A 46 2.38 3.99 -2.94
C SER A 46 1.05 3.77 -2.23
N PHE A 47 0.99 2.82 -1.28
CA PHE A 47 -0.21 2.63 -0.45
C PHE A 47 -0.62 3.89 0.32
N ARG A 48 0.38 4.66 0.77
CA ARG A 48 0.14 5.95 1.42
C ARG A 48 -0.51 6.97 0.51
N GLU A 49 -0.08 7.08 -0.74
CA GLU A 49 -0.76 7.94 -1.70
C GLU A 49 -2.17 7.41 -2.03
N ALA A 50 -2.37 6.09 -2.05
CA ALA A 50 -3.69 5.50 -2.26
C ALA A 50 -4.71 5.94 -1.19
N TRP A 51 -4.39 5.82 0.11
CA TRP A 51 -5.35 6.26 1.14
C TRP A 51 -5.45 7.78 1.29
N LYS A 52 -4.47 8.57 0.82
CA LYS A 52 -4.65 10.03 0.75
C LYS A 52 -5.71 10.43 -0.27
N LEU A 53 -5.80 9.67 -1.37
CA LEU A 53 -6.79 9.87 -2.42
C LEU A 53 -8.16 9.30 -2.03
N ASP A 54 -8.18 8.17 -1.32
CA ASP A 54 -9.38 7.61 -0.72
C ASP A 54 -9.14 7.25 0.76
N PRO A 55 -9.46 8.19 1.68
CA PRO A 55 -9.30 7.97 3.12
C PRO A 55 -10.21 6.89 3.72
N THR A 56 -11.17 6.37 2.95
CA THR A 56 -12.08 5.29 3.36
C THR A 56 -11.66 3.91 2.83
N CYS A 57 -10.62 3.84 2.00
CA CYS A 57 -10.09 2.59 1.47
C CYS A 57 -9.34 1.77 2.55
N ALA A 58 -10.05 0.87 3.25
CA ALA A 58 -9.47 -0.01 4.28
C ALA A 58 -8.25 -0.80 3.77
N MET A 59 -8.34 -1.32 2.54
CA MET A 59 -7.26 -2.08 1.91
C MET A 59 -6.00 -1.24 1.64
N CYS A 60 -6.14 0.05 1.39
CA CYS A 60 -5.01 0.95 1.16
C CYS A 60 -4.18 1.11 2.44
N TYR A 61 -4.83 1.22 3.60
CA TYR A 61 -4.14 1.22 4.90
C TYR A 61 -3.56 -0.15 5.25
N PHE A 62 -4.28 -1.23 4.96
CA PHE A 62 -3.76 -2.59 5.13
C PHE A 62 -2.48 -2.81 4.31
N GLY A 63 -2.46 -2.35 3.05
CA GLY A 63 -1.28 -2.42 2.20
C GLY A 63 -0.09 -1.66 2.77
N GLU A 64 -0.29 -0.45 3.29
CA GLU A 64 0.80 0.29 3.96
C GLU A 64 1.31 -0.47 5.20
N ALA A 65 0.41 -1.00 6.02
CA ALA A 65 0.79 -1.77 7.20
C ALA A 65 1.63 -3.01 6.83
N TRP A 66 1.20 -3.73 5.79
CA TRP A 66 1.93 -4.88 5.27
C TRP A 66 3.33 -4.50 4.80
N ALA A 67 3.48 -3.37 4.10
CA ALA A 67 4.76 -2.90 3.61
C ALA A 67 5.75 -2.47 4.70
N TRP A 68 5.26 -2.03 5.86
CA TRP A 68 6.10 -1.75 7.04
C TRP A 68 6.37 -3.00 7.91
N GLY A 69 5.66 -4.10 7.66
CA GLY A 69 5.77 -5.36 8.40
C GLY A 69 7.03 -6.18 8.06
N PRO A 70 7.16 -7.38 8.64
CA PRO A 70 8.21 -8.31 8.28
C PRO A 70 8.01 -8.82 6.84
N TYR A 71 9.10 -9.10 6.14
CA TYR A 71 9.07 -9.69 4.80
C TYR A 71 10.14 -10.78 4.68
N LEU A 72 10.15 -11.53 3.56
CA LEU A 72 10.96 -12.74 3.39
C LEU A 72 12.44 -12.57 3.79
N ASN A 73 13.04 -11.41 3.49
CA ASN A 73 14.47 -11.17 3.69
C ASN A 73 14.79 -10.40 4.97
N GLY A 74 13.81 -10.05 5.81
CA GLY A 74 14.10 -9.27 7.01
C GLY A 74 12.92 -9.06 7.96
N PRO A 75 13.21 -8.94 9.27
CA PRO A 75 12.19 -8.63 10.25
C PRO A 75 11.70 -7.18 10.09
N MET A 76 10.52 -6.91 10.65
CA MET A 76 10.08 -5.54 10.92
C MET A 76 11.05 -4.87 11.88
N THR A 77 11.45 -3.63 11.59
CA THR A 77 12.35 -2.87 12.47
C THR A 77 11.55 -2.19 13.59
N ALA A 78 12.22 -1.88 14.70
CA ALA A 78 11.61 -1.10 15.79
C ALA A 78 11.13 0.29 15.32
N ALA A 79 11.79 0.87 14.29
CA ALA A 79 11.40 2.16 13.74
C ALA A 79 10.15 2.05 12.84
N ASP A 80 9.90 0.90 12.22
CA ASP A 80 8.76 0.68 11.32
C ASP A 80 7.51 0.20 12.06
N ALA A 81 7.68 -0.47 13.21
CA ALA A 81 6.57 -0.99 14.01
C ALA A 81 5.48 0.05 14.33
N PRO A 82 5.78 1.31 14.73
CA PRO A 82 4.75 2.32 14.95
C PRO A 82 3.99 2.69 13.67
N ARG A 83 4.63 2.65 12.49
CA ARG A 83 4.00 2.94 11.20
C ARG A 83 3.04 1.83 10.81
N ALA A 84 3.51 0.58 10.90
CA ALA A 84 2.69 -0.60 10.64
C ALA A 84 1.46 -0.63 11.56
N HIS A 85 1.66 -0.39 12.86
CA HIS A 85 0.60 -0.37 13.86
C HIS A 85 -0.45 0.72 13.60
N ALA A 86 -0.01 1.94 13.29
CA ALA A 86 -0.95 3.03 13.00
C ALA A 86 -1.79 2.74 11.74
N ALA A 87 -1.15 2.22 10.69
CA ALA A 87 -1.84 1.88 9.45
C ALA A 87 -2.82 0.71 9.63
N ILE A 88 -2.44 -0.37 10.33
CA ILE A 88 -3.34 -1.51 10.52
C ILE A 88 -4.54 -1.16 11.39
N GLN A 89 -4.36 -0.32 12.43
CA GLN A 89 -5.48 0.13 13.25
C GLN A 89 -6.50 0.90 12.40
N LYS A 90 -6.01 1.79 11.52
CA LYS A 90 -6.89 2.53 10.62
C LYS A 90 -7.61 1.62 9.61
N ALA A 91 -6.95 0.56 9.14
CA ALA A 91 -7.58 -0.43 8.28
C ALA A 91 -8.72 -1.17 8.99
N VAL A 92 -8.50 -1.58 10.25
CA VAL A 92 -9.54 -2.23 11.08
C VAL A 92 -10.73 -1.31 11.29
N ASP A 93 -10.49 -0.04 11.63
CA ASP A 93 -11.56 0.96 11.85
C ASP A 93 -12.43 1.19 10.60
N LEU A 94 -11.95 0.83 9.40
CA LEU A 94 -12.65 1.00 8.12
C LEU A 94 -13.16 -0.33 7.54
N SER A 95 -13.01 -1.45 8.27
CA SER A 95 -13.33 -2.79 7.76
C SER A 95 -14.80 -3.22 7.96
N GLU A 96 -15.61 -2.36 8.57
CA GLU A 96 -17.07 -2.52 8.77
C GLU A 96 -17.88 -1.71 7.74
#